data_AF-A0A2G9RWW6-F1
#
_entry.id   AF-A0A2G9RWW6-F1
#
_cell.length_a   1.000
_cell.length_b   1.000
_cell.length_c   1.000
_cell.angle_alpha   90.00
_cell.angle_beta   90.00
_cell.angle_gamma   90.00
#
_symmetry.space_group_name_H-M   'P 1'
#
loop_
_entity.id
_entity.type
_entity.pdbx_description
1 polymer ?
#
loop_
_entity_poly.entity_id
_entity_poly.type
_entity_poly.pdbx_seq_one_letter_code
_entity_poly.pdbx_strand_id
1 'polypeptide(L)' 'IPKTCENFIKLCKKNYYDGTIFHRSIRNFVIQGGDPTGTGTGGESYWGKPFKDEIKPNLSHTGRGVLSMANSGPNTNKSQ' A
#
# COMPACT_ATOMS: atom_id res chain seq x y z
N ILE A 1 4.33 -3.62 -13.01
CA ILE A 1 4.05 -3.80 -11.59
C ILE A 1 2.91 -4.81 -11.47
N PRO A 2 3.13 -6.09 -11.83
CA PRO A 2 2.06 -7.06 -11.82
C PRO A 2 1.60 -7.40 -10.40
N LYS A 3 2.53 -7.65 -9.45
CA LYS A 3 2.14 -8.16 -8.13
C LYS A 3 1.49 -7.11 -7.25
N THR A 4 1.97 -5.85 -7.29
CA THR A 4 1.35 -4.79 -6.49
C THR A 4 -0.08 -4.51 -6.96
N CYS A 5 -0.29 -4.39 -8.27
CA CYS A 5 -1.63 -4.18 -8.82
C CYS A 5 -2.55 -5.38 -8.55
N GLU A 6 -2.05 -6.61 -8.69
CA GLU A 6 -2.80 -7.82 -8.37
C GLU A 6 -3.19 -7.88 -6.89
N ASN A 7 -2.26 -7.56 -5.99
CA ASN A 7 -2.52 -7.48 -4.55
C ASN A 7 -3.64 -6.48 -4.25
N PHE A 8 -3.51 -5.26 -4.77
CA PHE A 8 -4.49 -4.20 -4.58
C PHE A 8 -5.88 -4.60 -5.09
N ILE A 9 -5.98 -5.08 -6.33
CA ILE A 9 -7.26 -5.51 -6.93
C ILE A 9 -7.89 -6.65 -6.13
N LYS A 10 -7.11 -7.62 -5.67
CA LYS A 10 -7.63 -8.75 -4.91
C LYS A 10 -8.10 -8.35 -3.51
N LEU A 11 -7.39 -7.42 -2.85
CA LEU A 11 -7.81 -6.86 -1.56
C LEU A 11 -9.09 -6.03 -1.71
N CYS A 12 -9.18 -5.19 -2.76
CA CYS A 12 -10.41 -4.48 -3.11
C CYS A 12 -11.59 -5.43 -3.35
N LYS A 13 -11.39 -6.51 -4.12
CA LYS A 13 -12.44 -7.51 -4.39
C LYS A 13 -12.91 -8.26 -3.14
N LYS A 14 -12.07 -8.32 -2.10
CA LYS A 14 -12.40 -8.93 -0.80
C LYS A 14 -13.03 -7.92 0.17
N ASN A 15 -13.30 -6.68 -0.26
CA ASN A 15 -13.76 -5.59 0.61
C ASN A 15 -12.80 -5.35 1.80
N TYR A 16 -11.51 -5.66 1.61
CA TYR A 16 -10.51 -5.55 2.69
C TYR A 16 -10.26 -4.10 3.11
N TYR A 17 -10.42 -3.18 2.15
CA TYR A 17 -10.24 -1.74 2.38
C TYR A 17 -11.53 -1.06 2.86
N ASP A 18 -12.64 -1.77 2.95
CA ASP A 18 -13.91 -1.19 3.38
C ASP A 18 -13.85 -0.85 4.88
N GLY A 19 -14.19 0.40 5.21
CA GLY A 19 -14.07 0.90 6.59
C GLY A 19 -12.64 1.14 7.07
N THR A 20 -11.62 0.94 6.21
CA THR A 20 -10.24 1.27 6.57
C THR A 20 -10.02 2.78 6.56
N ILE A 21 -9.41 3.30 7.62
CA ILE A 21 -9.15 4.73 7.79
C ILE A 21 -7.80 5.12 7.20
N PHE A 22 -7.69 6.40 6.83
CA PHE A 22 -6.39 7.04 6.60
C PHE A 22 -5.78 7.43 7.95
N HIS A 23 -5.03 6.51 8.55
CA HIS A 23 -4.45 6.68 9.89
C HIS A 23 -3.28 7.69 9.92
N ARG A 24 -2.70 8.05 8.76
CA ARG A 24 -1.58 9.00 8.70
C ARG A 24 -1.77 9.99 7.56
N SER A 25 -1.73 11.27 7.90
CA SER A 25 -1.83 12.39 6.96
C SER A 25 -0.73 13.41 7.26
N ILE A 26 0.19 13.61 6.30
CA ILE A 26 1.29 14.57 6.40
C ILE A 26 1.07 15.62 5.31
N ARG A 27 0.87 16.87 5.74
CA ARG A 27 0.64 17.99 4.84
C ARG A 27 1.80 18.14 3.85
N ASN A 28 1.46 18.25 2.57
CA ASN A 28 2.39 18.38 1.45
C ASN A 28 3.34 17.19 1.23
N PHE A 29 3.01 16.01 1.78
CA PHE A 29 3.86 14.84 1.62
C PHE A 29 3.05 13.60 1.23
N VAL A 30 2.32 12.99 2.17
CA VAL A 30 1.63 11.72 1.92
C VAL A 30 0.38 11.59 2.77
N ILE A 31 -0.62 10.90 2.23
CA ILE A 31 -1.72 10.32 2.98
C ILE A 31 -1.60 8.80 2.89
N GLN A 32 -1.61 8.11 4.02
CA GLN A 32 -1.39 6.68 4.13
C GLN A 32 -2.62 6.01 4.76
N GLY A 33 -3.03 4.89 4.16
CA GLY A 33 -4.18 4.09 4.55
C GLY A 33 -3.88 2.61 4.34
N GLY A 34 -4.91 1.79 4.16
CA GLY A 34 -4.73 0.37 3.84
C GLY A 34 -4.40 -0.53 5.03
N ASP A 35 -4.57 -0.02 6.25
CA ASP A 35 -4.48 -0.78 7.50
C ASP A 35 -5.87 -0.94 8.13
N PRO A 36 -6.42 -2.17 8.19
CA PRO A 36 -7.68 -2.43 8.89
C PRO A 36 -7.65 -2.16 10.39
N THR A 37 -6.49 -2.24 11.04
CA THR A 37 -6.40 -1.92 12.49
C THR A 37 -6.29 -0.43 12.74
N GLY A 38 -5.98 0.37 11.72
CA GLY A 38 -5.78 1.81 11.83
C GLY A 38 -4.57 2.23 12.67
N THR A 39 -3.69 1.29 13.05
CA THR A 39 -2.52 1.56 13.90
C THR A 39 -1.30 1.99 13.11
N GLY A 40 -1.28 1.72 11.81
CA GLY A 40 -0.17 1.96 10.89
C GLY A 40 0.86 0.85 10.84
N THR A 41 0.69 -0.21 11.62
CA THR A 41 1.57 -1.38 11.70
C THR A 41 0.91 -2.66 11.20
N GLY A 42 -0.41 -2.64 11.04
CA GLY A 42 -1.20 -3.75 10.55
C GLY A 42 -1.19 -3.82 9.02
N GLY A 43 -2.10 -4.63 8.51
CA GLY A 43 -2.19 -4.89 7.08
C GLY A 43 -1.38 -6.09 6.63
N GLU A 44 -2.01 -6.94 5.82
CA GLU A 44 -1.39 -8.13 5.24
C GLU A 44 -1.59 -8.10 3.73
N SER A 45 -0.62 -8.62 2.98
CA SER A 45 -0.86 -8.85 1.56
C SER A 45 -1.96 -9.90 1.38
N TYR A 46 -2.54 -9.95 0.19
CA TYR A 46 -3.49 -10.97 -0.18
C TYR A 46 -2.96 -12.41 0.06
N TRP A 47 -1.65 -12.60 -0.02
CA TRP A 47 -0.98 -13.90 0.16
C TRP A 47 -0.59 -14.20 1.60
N GLY A 48 -0.92 -13.33 2.56
CA GLY A 48 -0.56 -13.47 3.98
C GLY A 48 0.95 -13.36 4.24
N LYS A 49 1.73 -12.87 3.26
CA LYS A 49 3.18 -12.73 3.35
C LYS A 49 3.67 -11.46 2.64
N PRO A 50 4.71 -10.78 3.14
CA PRO A 50 5.28 -9.64 2.43
C PRO A 50 5.79 -10.03 1.03
N PHE A 51 5.71 -9.11 0.08
CA PHE A 51 6.17 -9.35 -1.29
C PHE A 51 7.20 -8.31 -1.78
N LYS A 52 7.94 -8.71 -2.82
CA LYS A 52 9.09 -7.96 -3.36
C LYS A 52 8.70 -6.60 -3.93
N ASP A 53 9.64 -5.65 -3.84
CA ASP A 53 9.47 -4.33 -4.44
C ASP A 53 9.51 -4.40 -5.96
N GLU A 54 8.63 -3.66 -6.62
CA GLU A 54 8.55 -3.59 -8.07
C GLU A 54 8.91 -2.17 -8.54
N ILE A 55 10.20 -1.83 -8.46
CA ILE A 55 10.71 -0.50 -8.84
C ILE A 55 10.97 -0.48 -10.35
N LYS A 56 10.47 0.55 -11.03
CA LYS A 56 10.81 0.83 -12.43
C LYS A 56 11.36 2.24 -12.57
N PRO A 57 12.41 2.46 -13.39
CA PRO A 57 13.04 3.77 -13.53
C PRO A 57 12.12 4.83 -14.16
N ASN A 58 11.08 4.41 -14.88
CA ASN A 58 10.08 5.30 -15.47
C ASN A 58 8.92 5.66 -14.53
N LEU A 59 8.90 5.15 -13.29
CA LEU A 59 7.87 5.41 -12.30
C LEU A 59 8.51 6.10 -11.09
N SER A 60 8.24 7.39 -10.97
CA SER A 60 8.80 8.24 -9.92
C SER A 60 7.71 9.13 -9.33
N HIS A 61 7.90 9.52 -8.07
CA HIS A 61 7.00 10.42 -7.33
C HIS A 61 7.18 11.88 -7.79
N THR A 62 6.85 12.15 -9.05
CA THR A 62 7.04 13.46 -9.70
C THR A 62 5.94 14.47 -9.38
N GLY A 63 4.84 14.05 -8.76
CA GLY A 63 3.72 14.94 -8.45
C GLY A 63 2.68 14.34 -7.51
N ARG A 64 1.64 15.12 -7.25
CA ARG A 64 0.48 14.70 -6.45
C ARG A 64 -0.37 13.70 -7.23
N GLY A 65 -1.00 12.75 -6.54
CA GLY A 65 -1.85 11.72 -7.14
C GLY A 65 -1.10 10.44 -7.53
N VAL A 66 0.18 10.32 -7.21
CA VAL A 66 0.92 9.06 -7.35
C VAL A 66 0.55 8.12 -6.21
N LEU A 67 0.06 6.94 -6.54
CA LEU A 67 -0.21 5.86 -5.60
C LEU A 67 1.01 4.94 -5.50
N SER A 68 1.40 4.57 -4.30
CA SER A 68 2.52 3.68 -4.03
C SER A 68 2.27 2.88 -2.76
N MET A 69 2.92 1.72 -2.65
CA MET A 69 2.84 0.88 -1.46
C MET A 69 3.72 1.45 -0.36
N ALA A 70 3.22 1.42 0.87
CA ALA A 70 4.03 1.59 2.06
C ALA A 70 4.79 0.29 2.35
N ASN A 71 6.06 0.42 2.70
CA ASN A 71 6.89 -0.68 3.15
C ASN A 71 7.70 -0.25 4.39
N SER A 72 8.15 -1.21 5.19
CA SER A 72 8.99 -0.99 6.38
C SER A 72 10.47 -1.33 6.10
N GLY A 73 10.83 -1.42 4.82
CA GLY A 73 12.13 -1.88 4.35
C GLY A 73 12.02 -2.63 3.02
N PRO A 74 13.16 -2.97 2.40
CA PRO A 74 13.17 -3.63 1.09
C PRO A 74 12.36 -4.93 1.10
N ASN A 75 11.49 -5.12 0.11
CA ASN A 75 10.66 -6.31 -0.11
C ASN A 75 9.65 -6.62 1.00
N THR A 76 9.18 -5.59 1.72
CA THR A 76 8.21 -5.75 2.82
C THR A 76 6.81 -5.23 2.50
N ASN A 77 6.42 -5.21 1.22
CA ASN A 77 5.09 -4.71 0.83
C ASN A 77 3.98 -5.61 1.36
N LYS A 78 2.92 -5.00 1.90
CA LYS A 78 1.73 -5.68 2.45
C LYS A 78 0.45 -5.15 1.81
N SER A 79 -0.49 -4.60 2.58
CA SER A 79 -1.71 -3.95 2.08
C SER A 79 -1.64 -2.42 2.08
N GLN A 80 -0.67 -1.84 2.78
CA GLN A 80 -0.46 -0.41 2.90
C GLN A 80 0.43 0.14 1.78
#